data_AF-A0A1J5FWG6-F1
#
_entry.id   AF-A0A1J5FWG6-F1
#
_cell.length_a   1.000
_cell.length_b   1.000
_cell.length_c   1.000
_cell.angle_alpha   90.00
_cell.angle_beta   90.00
_cell.angle_gamma   90.00
#
_symmetry.space_group_name_H-M   'P 1'
#
loop_
_entity.id
_entity.type
_entity.pdbx_description
1 polymer ?
#
loop_
_entity_poly.entity_id
_entity_poly.type
_entity_poly.pdbx_seq_one_letter_code
_entity_poly.pdbx_strand_id
1 'polypeptide(L)'
;MQKIILGVSGEIASGKDTVGKYIAEKYGAATIRFSQPLRDTLDRLYLEQNRENMARLSLHLRKAFGEDIFSKVILAEAGKSQGDLVVVDGVRRASDIIHLEAEEHFYFVYVETSPEARYERLIKRHQNTDDTTKTEVQFGKDALLETETQISALKERADFVIDNDGTLEELYAQVDTIVEKLKIQK
;
A
#
# COMPACT_ATOMS: atom_id res chain seq x y z
N MET A 1 17.53 -16.77 -5.65
CA MET A 1 16.67 -16.29 -6.75
C MET A 1 16.32 -14.85 -6.45
N GLN A 2 16.46 -13.95 -7.42
CA GLN A 2 15.97 -12.58 -7.29
C GLN A 2 14.44 -12.61 -7.25
N LYS A 3 13.84 -11.86 -6.32
CA LYS A 3 12.38 -11.79 -6.13
C LYS A 3 11.86 -10.55 -6.83
N ILE A 4 10.68 -10.63 -7.43
CA ILE A 4 9.95 -9.45 -7.89
C ILE A 4 9.23 -8.88 -6.68
N ILE A 5 9.43 -7.60 -6.40
CA ILE A 5 8.76 -6.89 -5.31
C ILE A 5 7.84 -5.83 -5.93
N LEU A 6 6.55 -5.94 -5.68
CA LEU A 6 5.52 -5.00 -6.10
C LEU A 6 5.09 -4.14 -4.92
N GLY A 7 5.52 -2.88 -4.89
CA GLY A 7 4.95 -1.90 -3.97
C GLY A 7 3.61 -1.40 -4.50
N VAL A 8 2.54 -1.51 -3.71
CA VAL A 8 1.20 -1.04 -4.11
C VAL A 8 0.78 0.12 -3.22
N SER A 9 0.37 1.23 -3.85
CA SER A 9 -0.20 2.38 -3.15
C SER A 9 -1.41 2.94 -3.90
N GLY A 10 -2.05 3.93 -3.28
CA GLY A 10 -3.25 4.60 -3.77
C GLY A 10 -3.98 5.24 -2.60
N GLU A 11 -4.72 6.30 -2.89
CA GLU A 11 -5.51 7.02 -1.89
C GLU A 11 -6.53 6.11 -1.19
N ILE A 12 -7.11 6.61 -0.09
CA ILE A 12 -8.22 5.92 0.57
C ILE A 12 -9.34 5.57 -0.42
N ALA A 13 -9.86 4.34 -0.32
CA ALA A 13 -10.90 3.78 -1.18
C ALA A 13 -10.55 3.64 -2.68
N SER A 14 -9.27 3.74 -3.07
CA SER A 14 -8.85 3.50 -4.47
C SER A 14 -8.86 2.03 -4.91
N GLY A 15 -9.00 1.07 -3.99
CA GLY A 15 -8.96 -0.36 -4.32
C GLY A 15 -7.57 -1.02 -4.32
N LYS A 16 -6.53 -0.33 -3.83
CA LYS A 16 -5.19 -0.92 -3.62
C LYS A 16 -5.19 -2.26 -2.86
N ASP A 17 -6.03 -2.39 -1.83
CA ASP A 17 -6.14 -3.64 -1.06
C ASP A 17 -6.66 -4.79 -1.94
N THR A 18 -7.57 -4.48 -2.87
CA THR A 18 -8.14 -5.43 -3.83
C THR A 18 -7.08 -5.90 -4.82
N VAL A 19 -6.28 -4.97 -5.35
CA VAL A 19 -5.14 -5.29 -6.22
C VAL A 19 -4.15 -6.21 -5.51
N GLY A 20 -3.72 -5.84 -4.29
CA GLY A 20 -2.76 -6.64 -3.54
C GLY A 20 -3.27 -8.04 -3.21
N LYS A 21 -4.55 -8.17 -2.83
CA LYS A 21 -5.20 -9.49 -2.60
C LYS A 21 -5.27 -10.31 -3.87
N TYR A 22 -5.68 -9.72 -4.99
CA TYR A 22 -5.80 -10.42 -6.25
C TYR A 22 -4.46 -11.00 -6.71
N ILE A 23 -3.37 -10.22 -6.60
CA ILE A 23 -2.03 -10.68 -6.93
C ILE A 23 -1.61 -11.86 -6.03
N ALA A 24 -1.88 -11.75 -4.72
CA ALA A 24 -1.57 -12.82 -3.78
C ALA A 24 -2.33 -14.12 -4.09
N GLU A 25 -3.64 -14.02 -4.33
CA GLU A 25 -4.51 -15.18 -4.56
C GLU A 25 -4.25 -15.84 -5.92
N LYS A 26 -4.12 -15.05 -6.99
CA LYS A 26 -3.95 -15.58 -8.35
C LYS A 26 -2.53 -16.06 -8.64
N TYR A 27 -1.53 -15.33 -8.14
CA TYR A 27 -0.13 -15.57 -8.50
C TYR A 27 0.71 -16.14 -7.37
N GLY A 28 0.11 -16.42 -6.20
CA GLY A 28 0.80 -16.98 -5.04
C GLY A 28 1.83 -16.03 -4.45
N ALA A 29 1.62 -14.72 -4.57
CA ALA A 29 2.55 -13.73 -4.03
C ALA A 29 2.53 -13.72 -2.50
N ALA A 30 3.70 -13.57 -1.89
CA ALA A 30 3.77 -13.28 -0.47
C ALA A 30 3.30 -11.84 -0.22
N THR A 31 2.41 -11.65 0.76
CA THR A 31 1.91 -10.33 1.12
C THR A 31 2.63 -9.81 2.35
N ILE A 32 3.20 -8.61 2.22
CA ILE A 32 3.81 -7.87 3.32
C ILE A 32 3.03 -6.58 3.51
N ARG A 33 2.74 -6.21 4.75
CA ARG A 33 2.05 -4.96 5.08
C ARG A 33 3.00 -4.06 5.84
N PHE A 34 3.14 -2.81 5.40
CA PHE A 34 3.95 -1.80 6.12
C PHE A 34 3.57 -1.64 7.59
N SER A 35 2.29 -1.81 7.91
CA SER A 35 1.81 -1.71 9.29
C SER A 35 2.17 -2.92 10.16
N GLN A 36 2.57 -4.06 9.59
CA GLN A 36 2.74 -5.30 10.36
C GLN A 36 3.85 -5.19 11.42
N PRO A 37 5.06 -4.67 11.13
CA PRO A 37 6.10 -4.53 12.15
C PRO A 37 5.69 -3.65 13.33
N LEU A 38 4.88 -2.62 13.06
CA LEU A 38 4.32 -1.76 14.10
C LEU A 38 3.31 -2.51 14.97
N ARG A 39 2.42 -3.31 14.36
CA ARG A 39 1.44 -4.14 15.07
C ARG A 39 2.12 -5.16 15.96
N ASP A 40 3.09 -5.89 15.42
CA ASP A 40 3.85 -6.90 16.15
C ASP A 40 4.59 -6.29 17.35
N THR A 41 5.11 -5.06 17.18
CA THR A 41 5.75 -4.32 18.26
C THR A 41 4.75 -3.90 19.34
N LEU A 42 3.56 -3.40 18.96
CA LEU A 42 2.53 -3.06 19.94
C LEU A 42 2.05 -4.28 20.72
N ASP A 43 1.86 -5.42 20.04
CA ASP A 43 1.52 -6.69 20.69
C ASP A 43 2.59 -7.11 21.69
N ARG A 44 3.87 -6.97 21.32
CA ARG A 44 5.01 -7.28 22.20
C ARG A 44 5.09 -6.37 23.42
N LEU A 45 4.60 -5.14 23.30
CA LEU A 45 4.51 -4.15 24.38
C LEU A 45 3.20 -4.24 25.15
N TYR A 46 2.30 -5.15 24.79
CA TYR A 46 0.95 -5.30 25.36
C TYR A 46 0.12 -4.00 25.26
N LEU A 47 0.25 -3.29 24.14
CA LEU A 47 -0.51 -2.08 23.83
C LEU A 47 -1.58 -2.36 22.78
N GLU A 48 -2.70 -1.66 22.87
CA GLU A 48 -3.78 -1.77 21.89
C GLU A 48 -3.32 -1.31 20.50
N GLN A 49 -3.65 -2.09 19.46
CA GLN A 49 -3.36 -1.76 18.06
C GLN A 49 -4.32 -0.71 17.47
N ASN A 50 -4.46 0.44 18.15
CA ASN A 50 -5.25 1.57 17.67
C ASN A 50 -4.40 2.53 16.81
N ARG A 51 -5.07 3.43 16.07
CA ARG A 51 -4.42 4.37 15.14
C ARG A 51 -3.44 5.31 15.84
N GLU A 52 -3.77 5.75 17.05
CA GLU A 52 -2.92 6.65 17.84
C GLU A 52 -1.60 5.98 18.22
N ASN A 53 -1.68 4.77 18.79
CA ASN A 53 -0.50 4.00 19.19
C ASN A 53 0.41 3.68 18.01
N MET A 54 -0.18 3.27 16.87
CA MET A 54 0.55 3.01 15.63
C MET A 54 1.28 4.27 15.12
N ALA A 55 0.61 5.43 15.14
CA ALA A 55 1.20 6.68 14.70
C ALA A 55 2.34 7.14 15.63
N ARG A 56 2.13 7.07 16.96
CA ARG A 56 3.16 7.40 17.97
C ARG A 56 4.38 6.49 17.84
N LEU A 57 4.18 5.18 17.72
CA LEU A 57 5.26 4.23 17.55
C LEU A 57 6.05 4.50 16.26
N SER A 58 5.34 4.68 15.14
CA SER A 58 5.98 5.00 13.84
C SER A 58 6.82 6.26 13.91
N LEU A 59 6.29 7.34 14.51
CA LEU A 59 7.01 8.60 14.71
C LEU A 59 8.28 8.40 15.53
N HIS A 60 8.19 7.70 16.68
CA HIS A 60 9.33 7.52 17.56
C HIS A 60 10.42 6.63 16.94
N LEU A 61 10.04 5.56 16.25
CA LEU A 61 10.99 4.68 15.56
C LEU A 61 11.71 5.42 14.43
N ARG A 62 11.00 6.22 13.64
CA ARG A 62 11.61 7.05 12.58
C ARG A 62 12.56 8.09 13.15
N LYS A 63 12.16 8.79 14.21
CA LYS A 63 13.01 9.77 14.88
C LYS A 63 14.28 9.16 15.46
N ALA A 64 14.21 7.93 15.97
CA ALA A 64 15.33 7.26 16.61
C ALA A 64 16.27 6.57 15.61
N PHE A 65 15.74 5.94 14.56
CA PHE A 65 16.48 5.03 13.68
C PHE A 65 16.53 5.46 12.21
N GLY A 66 15.90 6.58 11.87
CA GLY A 66 15.85 7.16 10.52
C GLY A 66 14.48 6.98 9.85
N GLU A 67 14.12 7.93 8.98
CA GLU A 67 12.85 7.92 8.22
C GLU A 67 12.70 6.70 7.30
N ASP A 68 13.82 6.05 6.95
CA ASP A 68 13.88 4.90 6.06
C ASP A 68 13.76 3.55 6.80
N ILE A 69 13.58 3.55 8.13
CA ILE A 69 13.63 2.35 8.96
C ILE A 69 12.66 1.27 8.49
N PHE A 70 11.43 1.64 8.13
CA PHE A 70 10.43 0.67 7.68
C PHE A 70 10.74 0.14 6.29
N SER A 71 11.35 0.94 5.40
CA SER A 71 11.79 0.47 4.10
C SER A 71 12.82 -0.67 4.23
N LYS A 72 13.78 -0.52 5.15
CA LYS A 72 14.76 -1.57 5.49
C LYS A 72 14.10 -2.83 6.03
N VAL A 73 13.14 -2.70 6.94
CA VAL A 73 12.40 -3.83 7.51
C VAL A 73 11.66 -4.59 6.42
N ILE A 74 10.93 -3.88 5.56
CA ILE A 74 10.14 -4.49 4.49
C ILE A 74 11.01 -5.17 3.45
N LEU A 75 12.14 -4.57 3.06
CA LEU A 75 13.11 -5.21 2.18
C LEU A 75 13.64 -6.53 2.79
N ALA A 76 13.97 -6.52 4.07
CA ALA A 76 14.44 -7.72 4.77
C ALA A 76 13.35 -8.81 4.87
N GLU A 77 12.09 -8.44 5.10
CA GLU A 77 10.95 -9.36 5.10
C GLU A 77 10.68 -9.93 3.70
N ALA A 78 10.76 -9.09 2.66
CA ALA A 78 10.62 -9.50 1.28
C ALA A 78 11.68 -10.55 0.91
N GLY A 79 12.94 -10.34 1.32
CA GLY A 79 14.02 -11.30 1.13
C GLY A 79 13.79 -12.65 1.82
N LYS A 80 13.12 -12.67 2.98
CA LYS A 80 12.82 -13.89 3.76
C LYS A 80 11.52 -14.58 3.38
N SER A 81 10.67 -13.93 2.60
CA SER A 81 9.37 -14.46 2.20
C SER A 81 9.51 -15.75 1.37
N GLN A 82 8.44 -16.55 1.29
CA GLN A 82 8.39 -17.69 0.39
C GLN A 82 7.92 -17.24 -1.00
N GLY A 83 8.39 -17.93 -2.04
CA GLY A 83 8.02 -17.62 -3.43
C GLY A 83 8.83 -16.50 -4.06
N ASP A 84 8.54 -16.24 -5.33
CA ASP A 84 9.33 -15.39 -6.21
C ASP A 84 8.72 -14.01 -6.46
N LEU A 85 7.49 -13.80 -5.97
CA LEU A 85 6.71 -12.58 -6.11
C LEU A 85 6.25 -12.13 -4.73
N VAL A 86 6.47 -10.85 -4.41
CA VAL A 86 6.09 -10.23 -3.15
C VAL A 86 5.24 -9.00 -3.46
N VAL A 87 4.11 -8.86 -2.78
CA VAL A 87 3.33 -7.62 -2.78
C VAL A 87 3.51 -6.94 -1.44
N VAL A 88 3.90 -5.68 -1.51
CA VAL A 88 4.04 -4.79 -0.36
C VAL A 88 2.88 -3.81 -0.36
N ASP A 89 1.99 -3.96 0.60
CA ASP A 89 0.81 -3.12 0.82
C ASP A 89 1.09 -2.03 1.87
N GLY A 90 0.48 -0.87 1.66
CA GLY A 90 0.49 0.24 2.62
C GLY A 90 1.69 1.17 2.51
N VAL A 91 2.32 1.27 1.33
CA VAL A 91 3.30 2.33 1.03
C VAL A 91 2.59 3.68 1.12
N ARG A 92 3.09 4.60 1.96
CA ARG A 92 2.47 5.93 2.14
C ARG A 92 3.42 7.10 1.88
N ARG A 93 4.73 6.87 1.89
CA ARG A 93 5.75 7.90 1.77
C ARG A 93 6.88 7.47 0.86
N ALA A 94 7.57 8.44 0.27
CA ALA A 94 8.76 8.17 -0.54
C ALA A 94 9.84 7.41 0.25
N SER A 95 10.00 7.74 1.54
CA SER A 95 10.92 7.06 2.46
C SER A 95 10.59 5.58 2.68
N ASP A 96 9.35 5.15 2.42
CA ASP A 96 8.93 3.78 2.65
C ASP A 96 9.48 2.85 1.56
N ILE A 97 9.73 3.36 0.35
CA ILE A 97 10.21 2.57 -0.78
C ILE A 97 11.68 2.82 -1.14
N ILE A 98 12.36 3.75 -0.47
CA ILE A 98 13.71 4.20 -0.88
C ILE A 98 14.74 3.05 -0.97
N HIS A 99 14.68 2.05 -0.09
CA HIS A 99 15.58 0.88 -0.17
C HIS A 99 15.07 -0.16 -1.17
N LEU A 100 13.75 -0.22 -1.37
CA LEU A 100 13.16 -1.12 -2.35
C LEU A 100 13.49 -0.66 -3.77
N GLU A 101 13.49 0.65 -4.04
CA GLU A 101 13.84 1.25 -5.34
C GLU A 101 15.28 0.99 -5.79
N ALA A 102 16.17 0.58 -4.87
CA ALA A 102 17.53 0.18 -5.22
C ALA A 102 17.60 -1.27 -5.75
N GLU A 103 16.54 -2.06 -5.56
CA GLU A 103 16.47 -3.43 -6.05
C GLU A 103 16.09 -3.46 -7.53
N GLU A 104 16.87 -4.20 -8.32
CA GLU A 104 16.69 -4.33 -9.78
C GLU A 104 15.27 -4.78 -10.19
N HIS A 105 14.62 -5.58 -9.35
CA HIS A 105 13.32 -6.18 -9.60
C HIS A 105 12.22 -5.63 -8.67
N PHE A 106 12.39 -4.40 -8.19
CA PHE A 106 11.31 -3.65 -7.55
C PHE A 106 10.53 -2.85 -8.58
N TYR A 107 9.21 -2.90 -8.46
CA TYR A 107 8.30 -2.06 -9.25
C TYR A 107 7.22 -1.47 -8.36
N PHE A 108 6.91 -0.21 -8.59
CA PHE A 108 5.90 0.52 -7.86
C PHE A 108 4.63 0.71 -8.70
N VAL A 109 3.51 0.25 -8.15
CA VAL A 109 2.18 0.29 -8.75
C VAL A 109 1.30 1.25 -7.96
N TYR A 110 0.77 2.26 -8.64
CA TYR A 110 -0.18 3.20 -8.07
C TYR A 110 -1.60 2.91 -8.58
N VAL A 111 -2.55 2.71 -7.67
CA VAL A 111 -3.96 2.51 -8.02
C VAL A 111 -4.68 3.86 -7.94
N GLU A 112 -5.05 4.36 -9.11
CA GLU A 112 -5.77 5.60 -9.29
C GLU A 112 -7.27 5.34 -9.38
N THR A 113 -8.06 6.25 -8.81
CA THR A 113 -9.52 6.23 -8.86
C THR A 113 -10.01 7.65 -8.69
N SER A 114 -10.98 8.06 -9.49
CA SER A 114 -11.65 9.34 -9.38
C SER A 114 -12.12 9.63 -7.93
N PRO A 115 -12.01 10.89 -7.45
CA PRO A 115 -12.54 11.27 -6.14
C PRO A 115 -14.00 10.86 -5.94
N GLU A 116 -14.81 10.96 -6.99
CA GLU A 116 -16.23 10.59 -7.01
C GLU A 116 -16.42 9.11 -6.70
N ALA A 117 -15.73 8.22 -7.44
CA ALA A 117 -15.82 6.77 -7.20
C ALA A 117 -15.22 6.37 -5.84
N ARG A 118 -14.15 7.05 -5.37
CA ARG A 118 -13.59 6.81 -4.03
C ARG A 118 -14.57 7.19 -2.93
N TYR A 119 -15.26 8.31 -3.06
CA TYR A 119 -16.28 8.73 -2.11
C TYR A 119 -17.45 7.73 -2.07
N GLU A 120 -17.97 7.34 -3.23
CA GLU A 120 -19.03 6.33 -3.32
C GLU A 120 -18.64 4.99 -2.66
N ARG A 121 -17.39 4.56 -2.87
CA ARG A 121 -16.87 3.33 -2.25
C ARG A 121 -16.75 3.49 -0.75
N LEU A 122 -16.26 4.63 -0.27
CA LEU A 122 -16.07 4.90 1.15
C LEU A 122 -17.39 4.77 1.92
N ILE A 123 -18.46 5.41 1.45
CA ILE A 123 -19.77 5.37 2.11
C ILE A 123 -20.41 3.97 2.10
N LYS A 124 -20.07 3.13 1.11
CA LYS A 124 -20.57 1.74 0.97
C LYS A 124 -19.73 0.72 1.74
N ARG A 125 -18.49 1.03 2.12
CA ARG A 125 -17.51 0.05 2.65
C ARG A 125 -17.80 -0.37 4.10
N HIS A 126 -18.52 0.45 4.89
CA HIS A 126 -18.87 0.20 6.29
C HIS A 126 -17.68 -0.27 7.16
N GLN A 127 -16.45 0.13 6.84
CA GLN A 127 -15.25 -0.42 7.46
C GLN A 127 -15.00 0.22 8.83
N ASN A 128 -15.33 1.50 8.96
CA ASN A 128 -15.34 2.24 10.22
C ASN A 128 -16.76 2.72 10.54
N THR A 129 -17.03 2.93 11.83
CA THR A 129 -18.35 3.31 12.34
C THR A 129 -18.84 4.68 11.82
N ASP A 130 -17.91 5.52 11.35
CA ASP A 130 -18.13 6.87 10.83
C ASP A 130 -18.23 6.94 9.29
N ASP A 131 -17.86 5.89 8.57
CA ASP A 131 -17.80 5.87 7.09
C ASP A 131 -19.15 6.23 6.43
N THR A 132 -20.27 5.78 7.01
CA THR A 132 -21.62 6.03 6.47
C THR A 132 -22.16 7.43 6.73
N THR A 133 -21.57 8.14 7.70
CA THR A 133 -22.00 9.49 8.11
C THR A 133 -21.10 10.58 7.52
N LYS A 134 -20.07 10.17 6.77
CA LYS A 134 -19.06 11.08 6.24
C LYS A 134 -19.61 11.85 5.04
N THR A 135 -19.60 13.18 5.15
CA THR A 135 -20.05 14.06 4.07
C THR A 135 -18.96 14.23 3.01
N GLU A 136 -19.34 14.60 1.78
CA GLU A 136 -18.40 14.97 0.71
C GLU A 136 -17.42 16.07 1.16
N VAL A 137 -17.89 17.03 1.96
CA VAL A 137 -17.05 18.10 2.52
C VAL A 137 -15.99 17.54 3.46
N GLN A 138 -16.34 16.57 4.29
CA GLN A 138 -15.38 15.92 5.19
C GLN A 138 -14.42 15.03 4.41
N PHE A 139 -14.88 14.33 3.37
CA PHE A 139 -14.03 13.56 2.47
C PHE A 139 -13.00 14.45 1.75
N GLY A 140 -13.45 15.58 1.21
CA GLY A 140 -12.55 16.56 0.56
C GLY A 140 -11.51 17.13 1.52
N LYS A 141 -11.88 17.39 2.80
CA LYS A 141 -10.91 17.80 3.83
C LYS A 141 -9.90 16.69 4.14
N ASP A 142 -10.36 15.45 4.24
CA ASP A 142 -9.50 14.31 4.54
C ASP A 142 -8.49 14.03 3.41
N ALA A 143 -8.88 14.26 2.15
CA ALA A 143 -7.98 14.18 1.00
C ALA A 143 -6.84 15.21 1.05
N LEU A 144 -6.99 16.29 1.83
CA LEU A 144 -5.95 17.30 2.05
C LEU A 144 -5.06 17.01 3.26
N LEU A 145 -5.32 15.95 4.02
CA LEU A 145 -4.45 15.54 5.12
C LEU A 145 -3.08 15.18 4.56
N GLU A 146 -2.03 15.53 5.31
CA GLU A 146 -0.63 15.29 4.91
C GLU A 146 -0.38 13.84 4.49
N THR A 147 -1.03 12.87 5.15
CA THR A 147 -0.90 11.46 4.79
C THR A 147 -1.47 11.12 3.42
N GLU A 148 -2.58 11.73 3.01
CA GLU A 148 -3.16 11.48 1.68
C GLU A 148 -2.41 12.28 0.61
N THR A 149 -1.98 13.51 0.88
CA THR A 149 -1.17 14.29 -0.08
C THR A 149 0.19 13.64 -0.35
N GLN A 150 0.82 13.05 0.67
CA GLN A 150 2.04 12.25 0.50
C GLN A 150 1.79 10.99 -0.35
N ILE A 151 0.65 10.33 -0.18
CA ILE A 151 0.27 9.18 -1.01
C ILE A 151 0.08 9.63 -2.47
N SER A 152 -0.67 10.70 -2.72
CA SER A 152 -0.92 11.18 -4.08
C SER A 152 0.36 11.61 -4.80
N ALA A 153 1.33 12.18 -4.08
CA ALA A 153 2.66 12.50 -4.61
C ALA A 153 3.46 11.26 -5.04
N LEU A 154 3.16 10.06 -4.51
CA LEU A 154 3.83 8.83 -4.92
C LEU A 154 3.50 8.42 -6.36
N LYS A 155 2.37 8.88 -6.92
CA LYS A 155 1.97 8.56 -8.29
C LYS A 155 3.09 8.87 -9.30
N GLU A 156 3.81 9.98 -9.11
CA GLU A 156 4.90 10.39 -10.00
C GLU A 156 6.11 9.43 -9.99
N ARG A 157 6.18 8.56 -8.99
CA ARG A 157 7.25 7.56 -8.83
C ARG A 157 6.82 6.16 -9.30
N ALA A 158 5.59 6.02 -9.80
CA ALA A 158 5.04 4.72 -10.18
C ALA A 158 5.55 4.27 -11.54
N ASP A 159 6.03 3.03 -11.60
CA ASP A 159 6.34 2.34 -12.85
C ASP A 159 5.07 1.99 -13.62
N PHE A 160 3.97 1.76 -12.88
CA PHE A 160 2.66 1.45 -13.42
C PHE A 160 1.56 2.20 -12.67
N VAL A 161 0.60 2.73 -13.42
CA VAL A 161 -0.64 3.28 -12.87
C VAL A 161 -1.79 2.40 -13.33
N ILE A 162 -2.61 1.94 -12.40
CA ILE A 162 -3.82 1.18 -12.65
C ILE A 162 -5.01 2.13 -12.49
N ASP A 163 -5.83 2.24 -13.52
CA ASP A 163 -7.09 2.97 -13.45
C ASP A 163 -8.18 2.03 -12.87
N ASN A 164 -8.76 2.42 -11.75
CA ASN A 164 -9.82 1.67 -11.09
C ASN A 164 -11.14 2.46 -11.04
N ASP A 165 -11.46 3.22 -12.09
CA ASP A 165 -12.81 3.76 -12.30
C ASP A 165 -13.74 2.78 -13.04
N GLY A 166 -13.18 1.73 -13.64
CA GLY A 166 -13.89 0.68 -14.37
C GLY A 166 -14.48 -0.44 -13.51
N THR A 167 -14.74 -1.59 -14.14
CA THR A 167 -15.24 -2.81 -13.47
C THR A 167 -14.12 -3.58 -12.77
N LEU A 168 -14.51 -4.56 -11.95
CA LEU A 168 -13.54 -5.43 -11.26
C LEU A 168 -12.75 -6.29 -12.25
N GLU A 169 -13.38 -6.70 -13.36
CA GLU A 169 -12.73 -7.46 -14.43
C GLU A 169 -11.70 -6.60 -15.16
N GLU A 170 -12.00 -5.33 -15.41
CA GLU A 170 -11.06 -4.37 -16.02
C GLU A 170 -9.88 -4.07 -15.10
N LEU A 171 -10.12 -3.97 -13.78
CA LEU A 171 -9.08 -3.86 -12.78
C LEU A 171 -8.14 -5.08 -12.82
N TYR A 172 -8.72 -6.27 -12.81
CA TYR A 172 -7.95 -7.52 -12.81
C TYR A 172 -7.17 -7.73 -14.11
N ALA A 173 -7.72 -7.37 -15.27
CA ALA A 173 -7.02 -7.44 -16.54
C ALA A 173 -5.78 -6.53 -16.59
N GLN A 174 -5.85 -5.33 -15.99
CA GLN A 174 -4.69 -4.44 -15.87
C GLN A 174 -3.62 -5.04 -14.95
N VAL A 175 -4.03 -5.62 -13.80
CA VAL A 175 -3.10 -6.31 -12.89
C VAL A 175 -2.40 -7.47 -13.58
N ASP A 176 -3.16 -8.29 -14.32
CA ASP A 176 -2.62 -9.44 -15.05
C ASP A 176 -1.56 -9.01 -16.05
N THR A 177 -1.86 -7.98 -16.84
CA THR A 177 -0.95 -7.41 -17.83
C THR A 177 0.37 -6.99 -17.20
N ILE A 178 0.33 -6.35 -16.02
CA ILE A 178 1.52 -5.92 -15.29
C ILE A 178 2.31 -7.15 -14.79
N VAL A 179 1.67 -8.07 -14.08
CA VAL A 179 2.37 -9.22 -13.48
C VAL A 179 2.98 -10.14 -14.55
N GLU A 180 2.27 -10.37 -15.66
CA GLU A 180 2.78 -11.17 -16.77
C GLU A 180 3.98 -10.52 -17.45
N LYS A 181 3.92 -9.21 -17.69
CA LYS A 181 5.07 -8.45 -18.23
C LYS A 181 6.30 -8.60 -17.35
N LEU A 182 6.14 -8.46 -16.03
CA LEU A 182 7.25 -8.54 -15.08
C LEU A 182 7.84 -9.95 -14.97
N LYS A 183 7.01 -11.00 -15.10
CA LYS A 183 7.49 -12.38 -15.12
C LYS A 183 8.33 -12.73 -16.35
N ILE A 184 8.10 -12.05 -17.48
CA ILE A 184 8.88 -12.24 -18.72
C ILE A 184 10.22 -11.49 -18.66
N GLN A 185 10.29 -10.41 -17.89
CA GLN A 185 11.48 -9.56 -17.74
C GLN A 185 12.48 -10.07 -16.69
N LYS A 186 12.09 -11.08 -15.91
CA LYS A 186 12.90 -11.77 -14.90
C LYS A 186 13.68 -12.93 -15.53
#